data_AF-A0A0D2RFV1-F1
#
_entry.id   AF-A0A0D2RFV1-F1
#
_cell.length_a   1.000
_cell.length_b   1.000
_cell.length_c   1.000
_cell.angle_alpha   90.00
_cell.angle_beta   90.00
_cell.angle_gamma   90.00
#
_symmetry.space_group_name_H-M   'P 1'
#
loop_
_entity.id
_entity.type
_entity.pdbx_description
1 polymer ?
#
loop_
_entity_poly.entity_id
_entity_poly.type
_entity_poly.pdbx_seq_one_letter_code
_entity_poly.pdbx_strand_id
1 'polypeptide(L)'
;MLGIFKKELMNPPKELHSPASLTSSNKPKLPNQIINHFLSSNPNNAVSMGFGSSACFAYAPTENRFPSHQRLFCGVDEIYCIFLGDLNNLSSLLKQYGLSKGTNEAMFIIEAYRTLRDRGPYPADQVLKDLEGSYGFVVYDSKAGSVFAALVRPFSKPTSPYNWVIQMYIFLLN
;
A
#
# COMPACT_ATOMS: atom_id res chain seq x y z
N MET A 1 8.99 3.72 -6.04
CA MET A 1 8.75 2.79 -4.92
C MET A 1 9.21 1.41 -5.34
N LEU A 2 9.65 0.61 -4.38
CA LEU A 2 10.22 -0.71 -4.54
C LEU A 2 9.74 -1.54 -3.35
N GLY A 3 9.49 -2.82 -3.56
CA GLY A 3 9.64 -3.74 -2.46
C GLY A 3 10.02 -5.14 -2.94
N ILE A 4 10.34 -5.96 -1.96
CA ILE A 4 11.08 -7.19 -2.13
C ILE A 4 10.47 -8.20 -1.17
N PHE A 5 9.85 -9.24 -1.71
CA PHE A 5 9.25 -10.32 -0.95
C PHE A 5 9.98 -11.63 -1.19
N LYS A 6 10.10 -12.46 -0.15
CA LYS A 6 10.43 -13.87 -0.34
C LYS A 6 9.28 -14.58 -1.06
N LYS A 7 9.64 -15.50 -1.96
CA LYS A 7 8.70 -16.32 -2.74
C LYS A 7 7.70 -17.09 -1.88
N GLU A 8 8.06 -17.40 -0.64
CA GLU A 8 7.21 -18.12 0.32
C GLU A 8 5.99 -17.31 0.78
N LEU A 9 6.05 -15.97 0.72
CA LEU A 9 4.95 -15.11 1.16
C LEU A 9 3.91 -14.89 0.05
N MET A 10 4.36 -14.79 -1.20
CA MET A 10 3.50 -14.44 -2.32
C MET A 10 4.04 -15.03 -3.62
N ASN A 11 3.13 -15.48 -4.48
CA ASN A 11 3.48 -15.83 -5.85
C ASN A 11 3.70 -14.54 -6.67
N PRO A 12 4.82 -14.41 -7.39
CA PRO A 12 5.03 -13.24 -8.25
C PRO A 12 3.94 -13.19 -9.33
N PRO A 13 3.45 -11.99 -9.68
CA PRO A 13 2.43 -11.84 -10.71
C PRO A 13 2.97 -12.31 -12.04
N LYS A 14 2.17 -13.10 -12.75
CA LYS A 14 2.54 -13.65 -14.06
C LYS A 14 2.73 -12.54 -15.11
N GLU A 15 2.16 -11.36 -14.90
CA GLU A 15 2.36 -10.22 -15.80
C GLU A 15 3.74 -9.53 -15.62
N LEU A 16 4.49 -9.83 -14.56
CA LEU A 16 5.77 -9.20 -14.22
C LEU A 16 6.98 -9.99 -14.78
N HIS A 17 6.76 -10.72 -15.87
CA HIS A 17 7.86 -11.29 -16.66
C HIS A 17 8.41 -10.22 -17.59
N SER A 18 9.48 -9.57 -17.18
CA SER A 18 10.20 -8.64 -18.06
C SER A 18 10.99 -9.45 -19.10
N PRO A 19 10.75 -9.29 -20.42
CA PRO A 19 11.51 -10.01 -21.45
C PRO A 19 13.01 -9.67 -21.42
N ALA A 20 13.39 -8.58 -20.73
CA ALA A 20 14.78 -8.15 -20.53
C ALA A 20 15.63 -9.09 -19.65
N SER A 21 15.02 -10.03 -18.91
CA SER A 21 15.78 -11.04 -18.15
C SER A 21 16.47 -12.06 -19.05
N LEU A 22 16.10 -12.18 -20.33
CA LEU A 22 16.72 -13.13 -21.26
C LEU A 22 18.01 -12.58 -21.91
N THR A 23 18.26 -11.28 -21.86
CA THR A 23 19.38 -10.63 -22.57
C THR A 23 20.44 -10.04 -21.64
N SER A 24 20.21 -9.99 -20.32
CA SER A 24 21.17 -9.42 -19.37
C SER A 24 21.87 -10.49 -18.52
N SER A 25 23.19 -10.58 -18.67
CA SER A 25 24.14 -11.43 -17.92
C SER A 25 24.30 -11.03 -16.42
N ASN A 26 23.46 -10.11 -15.93
CA ASN A 26 23.65 -9.54 -14.60
C ASN A 26 23.16 -10.52 -13.53
N LYS A 27 24.08 -10.97 -12.68
CA LYS A 27 23.74 -11.77 -11.49
C LYS A 27 22.61 -11.09 -10.69
N PRO A 28 21.62 -11.84 -10.21
CA PRO A 28 20.56 -11.27 -9.39
C PRO A 28 21.17 -10.61 -8.15
N LYS A 29 20.88 -9.32 -7.97
CA LYS A 29 21.37 -8.54 -6.82
C LYS A 29 20.70 -9.02 -5.53
N LEU A 30 21.43 -9.01 -4.42
CA LEU A 30 20.87 -9.28 -3.09
C LEU A 30 19.82 -8.20 -2.73
N PRO A 31 18.77 -8.54 -1.96
CA PRO A 31 17.73 -7.59 -1.53
C PRO A 31 18.29 -6.27 -0.98
N ASN A 32 19.26 -6.36 -0.07
CA ASN A 32 19.91 -5.19 0.54
C ASN A 32 20.61 -4.31 -0.49
N GLN A 33 21.22 -4.90 -1.52
CA GLN A 33 21.86 -4.12 -2.58
C GLN A 33 20.84 -3.40 -3.46
N ILE A 34 19.67 -4.02 -3.70
CA ILE A 34 18.58 -3.39 -4.47
C ILE A 34 18.00 -2.20 -3.69
N ILE A 35 17.77 -2.36 -2.38
CA ILE A 35 17.29 -1.28 -1.52
C ILE A 35 18.30 -0.14 -1.45
N ASN A 36 19.57 -0.43 -1.19
CA ASN A 36 20.62 0.58 -1.12
C ASN A 36 20.77 1.32 -2.45
N HIS A 37 20.67 0.61 -3.56
CA HIS A 37 20.66 1.22 -4.88
C HIS A 37 19.45 2.17 -5.05
N PHE A 38 18.25 1.72 -4.67
CA PHE A 38 17.04 2.55 -4.73
C PHE A 38 17.17 3.82 -3.88
N LEU A 39 17.66 3.71 -2.64
CA LEU A 39 17.91 4.84 -1.74
C LEU A 39 18.95 5.79 -2.33
N SER A 40 20.05 5.26 -2.88
CA SER A 40 21.09 6.07 -3.52
C SER A 40 20.60 6.82 -4.77
N SER A 41 19.64 6.24 -5.50
CA SER A 41 19.01 6.87 -6.66
C SER A 41 17.97 7.94 -6.27
N ASN A 42 17.57 7.99 -4.99
CA ASN A 42 16.55 8.91 -4.47
C ASN A 42 17.00 9.52 -3.12
N PRO A 43 18.10 10.30 -3.11
CA PRO A 43 18.81 10.66 -1.87
C PRO A 43 18.03 11.59 -0.93
N ASN A 44 17.05 12.35 -1.44
CA ASN A 44 16.45 13.45 -0.69
C ASN A 44 15.30 13.05 0.24
N ASN A 45 14.57 11.99 -0.09
CA ASN A 45 13.30 11.69 0.58
C ASN A 45 12.92 10.21 0.58
N ALA A 46 13.84 9.32 0.16
CA ALA A 46 13.56 7.90 0.16
C ALA A 46 13.63 7.32 1.58
N VAL A 47 12.60 6.57 1.93
CA VAL A 47 12.49 5.79 3.15
C VAL A 47 12.47 4.31 2.81
N SER A 48 12.96 3.46 3.70
CA SER A 48 12.81 2.01 3.58
C SER A 48 12.36 1.41 4.89
N MET A 49 11.65 0.29 4.81
CA MET A 49 11.12 -0.44 5.95
C MET A 49 11.26 -1.94 5.71
N GLY A 50 11.85 -2.66 6.65
CA GLY A 50 12.01 -4.11 6.60
C GLY A 50 11.02 -4.82 7.51
N PHE A 51 10.46 -5.93 7.04
CA PHE A 51 9.65 -6.86 7.81
C PHE A 51 10.46 -8.16 8.00
N GLY A 52 11.36 -8.13 8.99
CA GLY A 52 12.28 -9.23 9.27
C GLY A 52 13.16 -9.59 8.07
N SER A 53 13.36 -10.88 7.82
CA SER A 53 14.09 -11.37 6.64
C SER A 53 13.18 -11.67 5.45
N SER A 54 11.88 -11.36 5.58
CA SER A 54 10.81 -11.91 4.76
C SER A 54 10.32 -10.93 3.70
N ALA A 55 10.26 -9.64 4.06
CA ALA A 55 9.89 -8.59 3.14
C ALA A 55 10.65 -7.29 3.43
N CYS A 56 10.84 -6.46 2.41
CA CYS A 56 11.31 -5.09 2.60
C CYS A 56 10.69 -4.17 1.56
N PHE A 57 10.46 -2.94 1.95
CA PHE A 57 9.83 -1.91 1.16
C PHE A 57 10.71 -0.65 1.14
N ALA A 58 10.75 0.05 0.02
CA ALA A 58 11.40 1.34 -0.12
C ALA A 58 10.52 2.28 -0.93
N TYR A 59 10.31 3.48 -0.41
CA TYR A 59 9.47 4.50 -0.99
C TYR A 59 10.24 5.81 -1.13
N ALA A 60 10.21 6.40 -2.31
CA ALA A 60 10.70 7.75 -2.56
C ALA A 60 9.51 8.57 -3.08
N PRO A 61 9.12 9.66 -2.38
CA PRO A 61 8.18 10.62 -2.91
C PRO A 61 8.71 11.25 -4.20
N THR A 62 7.91 11.23 -5.27
CA THR A 62 8.22 12.00 -6.47
C THR A 62 7.93 13.47 -6.21
N GLU A 63 8.93 14.33 -6.37
CA GLU A 63 8.70 15.78 -6.41
C GLU A 63 7.79 16.08 -7.61
N ASN A 64 6.55 16.48 -7.32
CA ASN A 64 5.58 16.99 -8.28
C ASN A 64 5.31 16.13 -9.53
N ARG A 65 4.20 15.39 -9.52
CA ARG A 65 3.43 15.26 -10.78
C ARG A 65 1.91 15.26 -10.68
N PHE A 66 1.28 15.11 -9.50
CA PHE A 66 -0.17 15.32 -9.38
C PHE A 66 -0.53 15.83 -7.97
N PRO A 67 -1.08 17.05 -7.81
CA PRO A 67 -1.57 17.57 -6.53
C PRO A 67 -2.81 16.84 -5.98
N SER A 68 -3.38 15.90 -6.75
CA SER A 68 -4.74 15.42 -6.56
C SER A 68 -4.89 14.16 -5.71
N HIS A 69 -3.81 13.56 -5.19
CA HIS A 69 -3.92 12.32 -4.42
C HIS A 69 -3.01 12.37 -3.19
N GLN A 70 -3.60 12.63 -2.03
CA GLN A 70 -2.94 12.54 -0.74
C GLN A 70 -2.52 11.08 -0.51
N ARG A 71 -1.20 10.82 -0.45
CA ARG A 71 -0.67 9.50 -0.09
C ARG A 71 -0.29 9.53 1.39
N LEU A 72 -0.88 8.63 2.15
CA LEU A 72 -0.59 8.46 3.57
C LEU A 72 -0.01 7.08 3.83
N PHE A 73 0.92 7.03 4.78
CA PHE A 73 1.41 5.79 5.36
C PHE A 73 1.19 5.84 6.87
N CYS A 74 0.63 4.78 7.44
CA CYS A 74 0.39 4.65 8.88
C CYS A 74 0.71 3.22 9.31
N GLY A 75 1.23 3.07 10.53
CA GLY A 75 1.45 1.76 11.15
C GLY A 75 0.99 1.80 12.60
N VAL A 76 0.12 0.87 12.99
CA VAL A 76 -0.42 0.72 14.35
C VAL A 76 -0.48 -0.77 14.70
N ASP A 77 0.05 -1.18 15.85
CA ASP A 77 -0.02 -2.56 16.35
C ASP A 77 0.43 -3.66 15.37
N GLU A 78 1.48 -3.40 14.59
CA GLU A 78 2.03 -4.28 13.53
C GLU A 78 1.11 -4.46 12.31
N ILE A 79 0.15 -3.54 12.16
CA ILE A 79 -0.69 -3.39 10.98
C ILE A 79 -0.26 -2.12 10.25
N TYR A 80 0.02 -2.23 8.97
CA TYR A 80 0.57 -1.18 8.14
C TYR A 80 -0.40 -0.84 7.02
N CYS A 81 -0.70 0.44 6.83
CA CYS A 81 -1.60 0.91 5.80
C CYS A 81 -0.91 1.93 4.90
N ILE A 82 -1.01 1.70 3.59
CA ILE A 82 -0.76 2.72 2.57
C ILE A 82 -2.12 3.14 2.03
N PHE A 83 -2.45 4.42 2.18
CA PHE A 83 -3.68 5.02 1.70
C PHE A 83 -3.37 6.06 0.62
N LEU A 84 -4.24 6.15 -0.38
CA LEU A 84 -4.15 7.08 -1.49
C LEU A 84 -5.53 7.69 -1.74
N GLY A 85 -5.61 9.01 -1.84
CA GLY A 85 -6.84 9.73 -2.15
C GLY A 85 -7.43 10.40 -0.92
N ASP A 86 -8.75 10.44 -0.82
CA ASP A 86 -9.48 11.19 0.20
C ASP A 86 -10.82 10.51 0.56
N LEU A 87 -11.25 10.69 1.80
CA LEU A 87 -12.55 10.27 2.30
C LEU A 87 -13.40 11.51 2.61
N ASN A 88 -14.47 11.70 1.84
CA ASN A 88 -15.40 12.82 2.00
C ASN A 88 -16.17 12.78 3.32
N ASN A 89 -16.37 11.58 3.87
CA ASN A 89 -17.16 11.36 5.08
C ASN A 89 -16.31 10.95 6.30
N LEU A 90 -14.99 11.17 6.28
CA LEU A 90 -14.07 10.82 7.39
C LEU A 90 -14.58 11.33 8.75
N SER A 91 -15.00 12.58 8.83
CA SER A 91 -15.45 13.16 10.11
C SER A 91 -16.68 12.46 10.71
N SER A 92 -17.57 11.94 9.87
CA SER A 92 -18.74 11.14 10.29
C SER A 92 -18.30 9.75 10.75
N LEU A 93 -17.40 9.12 9.99
CA LEU A 93 -16.82 7.82 10.32
C LEU A 93 -16.07 7.86 11.67
N LEU A 94 -15.26 8.88 11.92
CA LEU A 94 -14.57 9.04 13.21
C LEU A 94 -15.54 9.10 14.39
N LYS A 95 -16.68 9.78 14.24
CA LYS A 95 -17.72 9.83 15.29
C LYS A 95 -18.38 8.46 15.51
N GLN A 96 -18.71 7.74 14.43
CA GLN A 96 -19.34 6.42 14.50
C GLN A 96 -18.43 5.38 15.15
N TYR A 97 -17.13 5.46 14.89
CA TYR A 97 -16.13 4.57 15.48
C TYR A 97 -15.60 5.05 16.84
N GLY A 98 -16.04 6.23 17.33
CA GLY A 98 -15.59 6.79 18.61
C GLY A 98 -14.10 7.19 18.62
N LEU A 99 -13.55 7.56 17.47
CA LEU A 99 -12.14 7.91 17.28
C LEU A 99 -11.88 9.41 17.48
N SER A 100 -10.62 9.75 17.75
CA SER A 100 -10.20 11.13 18.02
C SER A 100 -10.27 12.01 16.75
N LYS A 101 -10.43 13.32 16.92
CA LYS A 101 -10.44 14.29 15.80
C LYS A 101 -9.12 14.41 15.03
N GLY A 102 -8.02 13.85 15.54
CA GLY A 102 -6.70 13.87 14.89
C GLY A 102 -6.40 12.68 13.99
N THR A 103 -7.34 11.74 13.87
CA THR A 103 -7.17 10.51 13.08
C THR A 103 -7.30 10.81 11.59
N ASN A 104 -6.26 10.51 10.81
CA ASN A 104 -6.26 10.60 9.35
C ASN A 104 -6.85 9.33 8.71
N GLU A 105 -7.04 9.36 7.39
CA GLU A 105 -7.67 8.28 6.62
C GLU A 105 -6.93 6.94 6.77
N ALA A 106 -5.60 6.94 6.70
CA ALA A 106 -4.81 5.71 6.85
C ALA A 106 -4.98 5.09 8.24
N MET A 107 -5.00 5.91 9.29
CA MET A 107 -5.20 5.45 10.66
C MET A 107 -6.64 4.95 10.86
N PHE A 108 -7.64 5.63 10.29
CA PHE A 108 -9.02 5.17 10.29
C PHE A 108 -9.16 3.77 9.66
N ILE A 109 -8.54 3.55 8.49
CA ILE A 109 -8.58 2.25 7.81
C ILE A 109 -8.00 1.14 8.68
N ILE A 110 -6.89 1.38 9.40
CA ILE A 110 -6.31 0.40 10.32
C ILE A 110 -7.28 0.06 11.46
N GLU A 111 -7.90 1.06 12.08
CA GLU A 111 -8.85 0.84 13.19
C GLU A 111 -10.12 0.11 12.74
N ALA A 112 -10.63 0.45 11.55
CA ALA A 112 -11.77 -0.21 10.96
C ALA A 112 -11.45 -1.69 10.63
N TYR A 113 -10.27 -1.96 10.05
CA TYR A 113 -9.79 -3.32 9.80
C TYR A 113 -9.63 -4.14 11.10
N ARG A 114 -9.04 -3.56 12.16
CA ARG A 114 -8.92 -4.21 13.48
C ARG A 114 -10.27 -4.57 14.06
N THR A 115 -11.22 -3.64 13.99
CA THR A 115 -12.58 -3.85 14.49
C THR A 115 -13.25 -5.03 13.78
N LEU A 116 -13.10 -5.16 12.46
CA LEU A 116 -13.62 -6.28 11.68
C LEU A 116 -12.94 -7.61 12.04
N ARG A 117 -11.61 -7.60 12.20
CA ARG A 117 -10.85 -8.80 12.56
C ARG A 117 -11.19 -9.30 13.97
N ASP A 118 -11.30 -8.39 14.93
CA ASP A 118 -11.34 -8.73 16.37
C ASP A 118 -12.77 -8.87 16.94
N ARG A 119 -13.81 -8.29 16.31
CA ARG A 119 -15.16 -8.18 16.92
C ARG A 119 -16.31 -9.00 16.30
N GLY A 120 -16.09 -9.97 15.40
CA GLY A 120 -17.11 -10.97 15.05
C GLY A 120 -17.54 -11.01 13.57
N PRO A 121 -18.64 -11.71 13.22
CA PRO A 121 -18.86 -12.42 11.94
C PRO A 121 -19.23 -11.51 10.76
N TYR A 122 -18.79 -10.25 10.79
CA TYR A 122 -19.08 -9.27 9.76
C TYR A 122 -17.92 -9.23 8.75
N PRO A 123 -18.19 -9.46 7.46
CA PRO A 123 -17.14 -9.54 6.46
C PRO A 123 -16.51 -8.15 6.25
N ALA A 124 -15.20 -8.14 5.95
CA ALA A 124 -14.38 -6.93 5.94
C ALA A 124 -14.81 -5.86 4.90
N ASP A 125 -15.69 -6.25 3.97
CA ASP A 125 -16.32 -5.39 2.97
C ASP A 125 -17.38 -4.45 3.57
N GLN A 126 -17.84 -4.67 4.81
CA GLN A 126 -18.86 -3.79 5.39
C GLN A 126 -18.34 -2.37 5.63
N VAL A 127 -17.07 -2.21 6.02
CA VAL A 127 -16.41 -0.90 6.12
C VAL A 127 -16.37 -0.22 4.77
N LEU A 128 -16.11 -0.97 3.69
CA LEU A 128 -16.03 -0.43 2.34
C LEU A 128 -17.35 0.17 1.86
N LYS A 129 -18.49 -0.28 2.37
CA LYS A 129 -19.83 0.23 2.00
C LYS A 129 -20.08 1.62 2.56
N ASP A 130 -19.50 1.92 3.71
CA ASP A 130 -19.69 3.19 4.42
C ASP A 130 -18.63 4.23 4.02
N LEU A 131 -17.60 3.86 3.24
CA LEU A 131 -16.58 4.79 2.77
C LEU A 131 -17.08 5.60 1.56
N GLU A 132 -17.08 6.93 1.67
CA GLU A 132 -17.38 7.83 0.56
C GLU A 132 -16.14 8.63 0.17
N GLY A 133 -15.74 8.57 -1.09
CA GLY A 133 -14.58 9.31 -1.58
C GLY A 133 -13.96 8.74 -2.85
N SER A 134 -12.82 9.31 -3.23
CA SER A 134 -11.93 8.77 -4.25
C SER A 134 -10.70 8.23 -3.53
N TYR A 135 -10.60 6.92 -3.39
CA TYR A 135 -9.56 6.33 -2.55
C TYR A 135 -9.07 4.98 -3.04
N GLY A 136 -7.85 4.62 -2.62
CA GLY A 136 -7.31 3.27 -2.71
C GLY A 136 -6.40 3.01 -1.52
N PHE A 137 -6.43 1.80 -0.98
CA PHE A 137 -5.57 1.45 0.13
C PHE A 137 -5.12 -0.01 0.12
N VAL A 138 -4.03 -0.25 0.82
CA VAL A 138 -3.48 -1.58 1.12
C VAL A 138 -3.15 -1.63 2.61
N VAL A 139 -3.69 -2.62 3.30
CA VAL A 139 -3.41 -2.96 4.70
C VAL A 139 -2.65 -4.27 4.73
N TYR A 140 -1.51 -4.29 5.42
CA TYR A 140 -0.74 -5.48 5.73
C TYR A 140 -0.77 -5.71 7.24
N ASP A 141 -1.34 -6.82 7.67
CA ASP A 141 -1.39 -7.24 9.07
C ASP A 141 -0.30 -8.30 9.32
N SER A 142 0.78 -7.89 9.98
CA SER A 142 1.90 -8.81 10.24
C SER A 142 1.57 -9.86 11.29
N LYS A 143 0.56 -9.64 12.16
CA LYS A 143 0.15 -10.62 13.18
C LYS A 143 -0.68 -11.73 12.58
N ALA A 144 -1.60 -11.38 11.70
CA ALA A 144 -2.45 -12.34 10.99
C ALA A 144 -1.80 -12.91 9.72
N GLY A 145 -0.74 -12.27 9.21
CA GLY A 145 -0.12 -12.63 7.94
C GLY A 145 -1.05 -12.38 6.74
N SER A 146 -1.92 -11.38 6.82
CA SER A 146 -2.96 -11.10 5.83
C SER A 146 -2.80 -9.74 5.17
N VAL A 147 -3.32 -9.63 3.95
CA VAL A 147 -3.36 -8.38 3.18
C VAL A 147 -4.81 -8.06 2.82
N PHE A 148 -5.23 -6.83 3.04
CA PHE A 148 -6.56 -6.32 2.70
C PHE A 148 -6.43 -5.05 1.86
N ALA A 149 -7.07 -5.00 0.69
CA ALA A 149 -6.94 -3.90 -0.23
C ALA A 149 -8.25 -3.55 -0.93
N ALA A 150 -8.44 -2.27 -1.22
CA ALA A 150 -9.61 -1.76 -1.93
C ALA A 150 -9.24 -0.56 -2.80
N LEU A 151 -10.03 -0.35 -3.87
CA LEU A 151 -9.89 0.77 -4.80
C LEU A 151 -11.27 1.25 -5.24
N VAL A 152 -11.53 2.55 -5.05
CA VAL A 152 -12.77 3.23 -5.45
C VAL A 152 -12.44 4.48 -6.26
N ARG A 153 -12.88 4.45 -7.53
CA ARG A 153 -12.81 5.50 -8.57
C ARG A 153 -11.74 6.58 -8.36
N PRO A 154 -10.55 6.50 -9.00
CA PRO A 154 -9.62 7.61 -9.06
C PRO A 154 -10.22 8.77 -9.87
N PHE A 155 -10.16 9.99 -9.35
CA PHE A 155 -10.52 11.21 -10.08
C PHE A 155 -9.42 11.57 -11.09
N SER A 156 -9.26 10.75 -12.12
CA SER A 156 -8.68 11.08 -13.42
C SER A 156 -8.67 9.80 -14.24
N LYS A 157 -9.23 9.85 -15.46
CA LYS A 157 -8.96 8.81 -16.44
C LYS A 157 -7.44 8.76 -16.61
N PRO A 158 -6.74 7.66 -16.29
CA PRO A 158 -5.47 7.45 -16.96
C PRO A 158 -5.79 7.37 -18.45
N THR A 159 -4.89 7.89 -19.28
CA THR A 159 -4.86 7.59 -20.72
C THR A 159 -4.71 6.08 -21.03
N SER A 160 -4.62 5.23 -19.99
CA SER A 160 -4.69 3.77 -20.09
C SER A 160 -5.26 3.16 -18.79
N PRO A 161 -6.40 2.45 -18.81
CA PRO A 161 -7.02 1.84 -17.61
C PRO A 161 -6.10 0.86 -16.88
N TYR A 162 -5.03 0.42 -17.53
CA TYR A 162 -4.03 -0.50 -16.97
C TYR A 162 -3.07 0.16 -15.98
N ASN A 163 -2.88 1.49 -16.03
CA ASN A 163 -1.76 2.12 -15.29
C ASN A 163 -1.97 2.15 -13.76
N TRP A 164 -3.21 2.36 -13.27
CA TRP A 164 -3.47 2.40 -11.81
C TRP A 164 -3.67 1.01 -11.21
N VAL A 165 -4.28 0.08 -11.94
CA VAL A 165 -4.38 -1.32 -11.50
C VAL A 165 -2.98 -1.91 -11.42
N ILE A 166 -2.11 -1.65 -12.39
CA ILE A 166 -0.70 -2.04 -12.34
C ILE A 166 0.04 -1.31 -11.23
N GLN A 167 -0.20 -0.01 -10.98
CA GLN A 167 0.43 0.68 -9.86
C GLN A 167 0.03 0.05 -8.52
N MET A 168 -1.26 -0.17 -8.24
CA MET A 168 -1.76 -0.82 -7.02
C MET A 168 -1.37 -2.30 -6.91
N TYR A 169 -1.35 -3.06 -8.01
CA TYR A 169 -0.81 -4.43 -8.03
C TYR A 169 0.71 -4.43 -7.78
N ILE A 170 1.44 -3.44 -8.28
CA ILE A 170 2.85 -3.22 -7.96
C ILE A 170 3.02 -2.89 -6.46
N PHE A 171 2.04 -2.27 -5.78
CA PHE A 171 2.04 -2.09 -4.31
C PHE A 171 1.68 -3.38 -3.53
N LEU A 172 0.99 -4.33 -4.15
CA LEU A 172 0.58 -5.60 -3.54
C LEU A 172 1.56 -6.75 -3.83
N LEU A 173 2.41 -6.61 -4.84
CA LEU A 173 3.34 -7.64 -5.33
C LEU A 173 4.79 -7.17 -5.51
N ASN A 174 5.11 -5.92 -5.18
CA ASN A 174 6.48 -5.50 -4.83
C ASN A 174 6.45 -4.86 -3.46
#